data_AF-A0AAW2X7T4-F1
#
_entry.id   AF-A0AAW2X7T4-F1
#
_cell.length_a   1.000
_cell.length_b   1.000
_cell.length_c   1.000
_cell.angle_alpha   90.00
_cell.angle_beta   90.00
_cell.angle_gamma   90.00
#
_symmetry.space_group_name_H-M   'P 1'
#
loop_
_entity.id
_entity.type
_entity.pdbx_description
1 polymer ?
#
loop_
_entity_poly.entity_id
_entity_poly.type
_entity_poly.pdbx_seq_one_letter_code
_entity_poly.pdbx_strand_id
1 'polypeptide(L)'
;MNNEIQKQYDRLDDVPSIMHRMKEVYTVPHRHIRYAATKAFFGTKMAEGSSMQSHRVKMLSLVEKLEDLKARLENDTYIDVILQYLPPSYDLFIINYNMNGLENPL
;
A
#
# COMPACT_ATOMS: atom_id res chain seq x y z
N MET A 1 -0.80 28.42 16.92
CA MET A 1 -0.63 28.72 15.48
C MET A 1 0.83 29.07 15.28
N ASN A 2 1.60 28.23 14.59
CA ASN A 2 3.06 28.29 14.60
C ASN A 2 3.56 29.35 13.60
N ASN A 3 3.76 30.58 14.10
CA ASN A 3 4.09 31.77 13.30
C ASN A 3 5.56 31.81 12.82
N GLU A 4 6.33 30.80 13.21
CA GLU A 4 7.75 30.65 12.94
C GLU A 4 8.02 30.22 11.49
N ILE A 5 7.10 29.43 10.93
CA ILE A 5 7.13 29.02 9.53
C ILE A 5 6.91 30.24 8.63
N GLN A 6 5.90 31.07 8.92
CA GLN A 6 5.56 32.27 8.15
C GLN A 6 6.72 33.28 8.11
N LYS A 7 7.31 33.58 9.27
CA LYS A 7 8.45 34.51 9.40
C LYS A 7 9.70 34.08 8.63
N GLN A 8 9.86 32.80 8.34
CA GLN A 8 10.98 32.31 7.54
C GLN A 8 10.68 32.32 6.03
N TYR A 9 9.42 32.29 5.60
CA TYR A 9 9.03 32.48 4.20
C TYR A 9 9.23 33.91 3.73
N ASP A 10 8.99 34.91 4.59
CA ASP A 10 9.21 36.33 4.30
C ASP A 10 10.70 36.71 4.14
N ARG A 11 11.64 35.77 4.38
CA ARG A 11 13.09 35.97 4.27
C ARG A 11 13.72 35.33 3.03
N LEU A 12 12.91 34.70 2.17
CA LEU A 12 13.38 34.01 0.97
C LEU A 12 13.04 34.85 -0.25
N ASP A 13 14.05 35.47 -0.86
CA ASP A 13 13.86 36.41 -1.97
C ASP A 13 13.74 35.75 -3.35
N ASP A 14 13.91 34.42 -3.47
CA ASP A 14 13.86 33.73 -4.77
C ASP A 14 13.00 32.46 -4.78
N VAL A 15 12.27 32.29 -5.89
CA VAL A 15 11.27 31.25 -6.14
C VAL A 15 11.79 29.81 -5.93
N PRO A 16 13.03 29.45 -6.33
CA PRO A 16 13.60 28.12 -6.10
C PRO A 16 13.77 27.78 -4.63
N SER A 17 14.12 28.76 -3.78
CA SER A 17 14.28 28.54 -2.34
C SER A 17 12.94 28.28 -1.64
N ILE A 18 11.88 28.98 -2.05
CA ILE A 18 10.51 28.74 -1.58
C ILE A 18 10.04 27.34 -2.02
N MET A 19 10.26 26.97 -3.28
CA MET A 19 9.92 25.64 -3.81
C MET A 19 10.67 24.51 -3.10
N HIS A 20 11.96 24.66 -2.86
CA HIS A 20 12.77 23.67 -2.16
C HIS A 20 12.23 23.42 -0.75
N ARG A 21 11.90 24.49 -0.03
CA ARG A 21 11.39 24.42 1.34
C ARG A 21 9.97 23.89 1.42
N MET A 22 9.11 24.25 0.46
CA MET A 22 7.81 23.62 0.30
C MET A 22 7.98 22.10 0.10
N LYS A 23 8.93 21.69 -0.73
CA LYS A 23 9.26 20.26 -0.87
C LYS A 23 9.70 19.69 0.48
N GLU A 24 10.60 20.30 1.22
CA GLU A 24 11.01 19.79 2.55
C GLU A 24 9.86 19.69 3.55
N VAL A 25 8.97 20.69 3.61
CA VAL A 25 7.85 20.76 4.57
C VAL A 25 6.71 19.80 4.21
N TYR A 26 6.42 19.65 2.91
CA TYR A 26 5.29 18.84 2.42
C TYR A 26 5.71 17.44 1.91
N THR A 27 7.00 17.13 1.82
CA THR A 27 7.44 15.77 1.49
C THR A 27 7.22 14.89 2.70
N VAL A 28 6.17 14.08 2.65
CA VAL A 28 6.04 12.94 3.56
C VAL A 28 7.26 12.05 3.33
N PRO A 29 8.08 11.74 4.36
CA PRO A 29 9.30 11.00 4.11
C PRO A 29 8.94 9.65 3.50
N HIS A 30 9.69 9.25 2.48
CA HIS A 30 9.42 8.04 1.69
C HIS A 30 9.17 6.80 2.56
N ARG A 31 9.86 6.71 3.71
CA ARG A 31 9.66 5.67 4.73
C ARG A 31 8.23 5.62 5.29
N HIS A 32 7.59 6.77 5.54
CA HIS A 32 6.21 6.83 6.05
C HIS A 32 5.19 6.41 5.00
N ILE A 33 5.37 6.84 3.74
CA ILE A 33 4.50 6.43 2.63
C ILE A 33 4.58 4.91 2.43
N ARG A 34 5.82 4.38 2.41
CA ARG A 34 6.07 2.94 2.35
C ARG A 34 5.43 2.20 3.50
N TYR A 35 5.66 2.64 4.74
CA TYR A 35 5.04 2.03 5.91
C TYR A 35 3.50 2.03 5.83
N ALA A 36 2.89 3.12 5.40
CA ALA A 36 1.44 3.21 5.26
C ALA A 36 0.91 2.24 4.18
N ALA A 37 1.59 2.12 3.04
CA ALA A 37 1.24 1.16 2.00
C ALA A 37 1.38 -0.29 2.50
N THR A 38 2.49 -0.62 3.15
CA THR A 38 2.72 -1.94 3.76
C THR A 38 1.64 -2.26 4.80
N LYS A 39 1.34 -1.31 5.71
CA LYS A 39 0.28 -1.49 6.71
C LYS A 39 -1.09 -1.69 6.09
N ALA A 40 -1.40 -0.97 5.00
CA ALA A 40 -2.67 -1.13 4.29
C ALA A 40 -2.77 -2.51 3.62
N PHE A 41 -1.68 -2.98 2.99
CA PHE A 41 -1.62 -4.29 2.36
C PHE A 41 -1.85 -5.41 3.38
N PHE A 42 -1.04 -5.47 4.44
CA PHE A 42 -1.18 -6.46 5.52
C PHE A 42 -2.40 -6.22 6.43
N GLY A 43 -3.18 -5.17 6.20
CA GLY A 43 -4.41 -4.87 6.95
C GLY A 43 -5.69 -5.12 6.16
N THR A 44 -5.60 -5.41 4.87
CA THR A 44 -6.77 -5.51 3.98
C THR A 44 -7.39 -6.89 4.09
N LYS A 45 -8.30 -7.05 5.06
CA LYS A 45 -9.14 -8.25 5.20
C LYS A 45 -10.36 -8.18 4.29
N MET A 46 -10.73 -9.30 3.68
CA MET A 46 -12.00 -9.42 2.98
C MET A 46 -13.13 -9.67 3.99
N ALA A 47 -14.23 -8.93 3.87
CA ALA A 47 -15.40 -9.14 4.72
C ALA A 47 -16.26 -10.30 4.18
N GLU A 48 -16.91 -11.04 5.08
CA GLU A 48 -17.86 -12.10 4.73
C GLU A 48 -18.97 -11.56 3.82
N GLY A 49 -19.30 -12.28 2.74
CA GLY A 49 -20.30 -11.88 1.75
C GLY A 49 -19.95 -10.66 0.89
N SER A 50 -18.75 -10.09 1.01
CA SER A 50 -18.30 -8.98 0.15
C SER A 50 -17.85 -9.45 -1.24
N SER A 51 -17.73 -8.53 -2.20
CA SER A 51 -17.31 -8.85 -3.56
C SER A 51 -15.82 -9.23 -3.63
N MET A 52 -15.54 -10.47 -4.00
CA MET A 52 -14.19 -10.96 -4.30
C MET A 52 -13.48 -10.09 -5.35
N GLN A 53 -14.19 -9.67 -6.39
CA GLN A 53 -13.60 -8.84 -7.45
C GLN A 53 -13.18 -7.47 -6.92
N SER A 54 -14.01 -6.85 -6.08
CA SER A 54 -13.64 -5.58 -5.43
C SER A 54 -12.44 -5.75 -4.52
N HIS A 55 -12.36 -6.86 -3.79
CA HIS A 55 -11.22 -7.16 -2.92
C HIS A 55 -9.92 -7.35 -3.72
N ARG A 56 -9.97 -8.12 -4.82
CA ARG A 56 -8.84 -8.34 -5.73
C ARG A 56 -8.30 -7.03 -6.30
N VAL A 57 -9.16 -6.16 -6.82
CA VAL A 57 -8.75 -4.85 -7.35
C VAL A 57 -8.07 -4.00 -6.27
N LYS A 58 -8.61 -4.01 -5.05
CA LYS A 58 -8.00 -3.30 -3.92
C LYS A 58 -6.61 -3.86 -3.59
N MET A 59 -6.46 -5.17 -3.50
CA MET A 59 -5.15 -5.81 -3.25
C MET A 59 -4.15 -5.49 -4.36
N LEU A 60 -4.56 -5.59 -5.64
CA LEU A 60 -3.70 -5.28 -6.78
C LEU A 60 -3.18 -3.84 -6.74
N SER A 61 -4.06 -2.85 -6.47
CA SER A 61 -3.63 -1.46 -6.34
C SER A 61 -2.62 -1.21 -5.21
N LEU A 62 -2.68 -2.02 -4.15
CA LEU A 62 -1.71 -1.95 -3.04
C LEU A 62 -0.38 -2.60 -3.41
N VAL A 63 -0.39 -3.68 -4.22
CA VAL A 63 0.81 -4.30 -4.77
C VAL A 63 1.55 -3.33 -5.68
N GLU A 64 0.85 -2.75 -6.67
CA GLU A 64 1.41 -1.74 -7.59
C GLU A 64 2.04 -0.57 -6.80
N LYS A 65 1.34 -0.07 -5.78
CA LYS A 65 1.85 0.99 -4.91
C LYS A 65 3.12 0.57 -4.14
N LEU A 66 3.24 -0.69 -3.73
CA LEU A 66 4.45 -1.18 -3.07
C LEU A 66 5.62 -1.29 -4.05
N GLU A 67 5.37 -1.69 -5.30
CA GLU A 67 6.37 -1.73 -6.36
C GLU A 67 6.92 -0.33 -6.68
N ASP A 68 6.04 0.67 -6.84
CA ASP A 68 6.40 2.07 -7.06
C ASP A 68 7.29 2.63 -5.94
N LEU A 69 7.05 2.19 -4.71
CA LEU A 69 7.81 2.58 -3.51
C LEU A 69 9.08 1.74 -3.28
N LYS A 70 9.49 0.93 -4.27
CA LYS A 70 10.64 0.01 -4.19
C LYS A 70 10.55 -0.90 -2.95
N ALA A 71 9.35 -1.31 -2.62
CA ALA A 71 8.99 -2.12 -1.45
C ALA A 71 8.32 -3.45 -1.88
N ARG A 72 8.62 -3.90 -3.10
CA ARG A 72 8.11 -5.15 -3.66
C ARG A 72 8.43 -6.32 -2.75
N LEU A 73 7.48 -7.26 -2.66
CA LEU A 73 7.65 -8.55 -2.02
C LEU A 73 7.87 -9.63 -3.08
N GLU A 74 8.15 -10.85 -2.65
CA GLU A 74 8.13 -11.99 -3.55
C GLU A 74 6.68 -12.30 -3.95
N ASN A 75 6.48 -12.80 -5.18
CA ASN A 75 5.14 -13.10 -5.70
C ASN A 75 4.38 -14.06 -4.79
N ASP A 76 5.07 -15.08 -4.27
CA ASP A 76 4.48 -16.06 -3.36
C ASP A 76 4.02 -15.40 -2.06
N THR A 77 4.75 -14.40 -1.55
CA THR A 77 4.34 -13.63 -0.37
C THR A 77 3.06 -12.84 -0.63
N TYR A 78 2.88 -12.26 -1.83
CA TYR A 78 1.63 -11.58 -2.18
C TYR A 78 0.45 -12.55 -2.19
N ILE A 79 0.64 -13.73 -2.76
CA ILE A 79 -0.37 -14.78 -2.83
C ILE A 79 -0.74 -15.25 -1.42
N ASP A 80 0.24 -15.57 -0.58
CA ASP A 80 0.04 -16.03 0.79
C ASP A 80 -0.78 -15.03 1.61
N VAL A 81 -0.46 -13.73 1.48
CA VAL A 81 -1.18 -12.67 2.18
C VAL A 81 -2.63 -12.54 1.69
N ILE A 82 -2.85 -12.64 0.38
CA ILE A 82 -4.21 -12.61 -0.19
C ILE A 82 -5.02 -13.79 0.34
N LEU A 83 -4.46 -15.01 0.35
CA LEU A 83 -5.13 -16.21 0.85
C LEU A 83 -5.43 -16.11 2.35
N GLN A 84 -4.48 -15.62 3.16
CA GLN A 84 -4.64 -15.47 4.61
C GLN A 84 -5.80 -14.53 4.99
N TYR A 85 -6.14 -13.57 4.13
CA TYR A 85 -7.14 -12.55 4.41
C TYR A 85 -8.48 -12.78 3.73
N LEU A 86 -8.67 -13.95 3.13
CA LEU A 86 -9.98 -14.40 2.71
C LEU A 86 -10.90 -14.71 3.91
N PRO A 87 -12.22 -14.57 3.75
CA PRO A 87 -13.18 -14.96 4.78
C PRO A 87 -13.26 -16.49 4.96
N PRO A 88 -13.74 -17.00 6.11
CA PRO A 88 -13.91 -18.43 6.36
C PRO A 88 -14.76 -19.18 5.32
N SER A 89 -15.68 -18.51 4.63
CA SER A 89 -16.43 -19.13 3.52
C SER A 89 -15.54 -19.63 2.37
N TYR A 90 -14.28 -19.21 2.31
CA TYR A 90 -13.30 -19.64 1.31
C TYR A 90 -12.34 -20.72 1.83
N ASP A 91 -12.54 -21.28 3.02
CA ASP A 91 -11.64 -22.31 3.60
C ASP A 91 -11.46 -23.51 2.66
N LEU A 92 -12.54 -23.98 2.02
CA LEU A 92 -12.46 -25.09 1.06
C LEU A 92 -11.63 -24.73 -0.17
N PHE A 93 -11.71 -23.49 -0.64
CA PHE A 93 -10.88 -23.00 -1.74
C PHE A 93 -9.40 -22.96 -1.33
N ILE A 94 -9.07 -22.48 -0.13
CA ILE A 94 -7.70 -22.44 0.38
C ILE A 94 -7.12 -23.85 0.51
N ILE A 95 -7.89 -24.79 1.07
CA ILE A 95 -7.48 -26.20 1.19
C ILE A 95 -7.20 -26.79 -0.19
N ASN A 96 -8.10 -26.57 -1.16
CA ASN A 96 -7.93 -27.04 -2.53
C ASN A 96 -6.71 -26.40 -3.21
N TYR A 97 -6.51 -25.09 -3.03
CA TYR A 97 -5.36 -24.37 -3.56
C TYR A 97 -4.04 -24.94 -3.03
N ASN A 98 -3.95 -25.13 -1.72
CA ASN A 98 -2.73 -25.64 -1.07
C ASN A 98 -2.43 -27.10 -1.43
N MET A 99 -3.46 -27.93 -1.64
CA MET A 99 -3.27 -29.36 -1.97
C MET A 99 -2.96 -29.61 -3.44
N ASN A 100 -3.47 -28.77 -4.36
CA ASN A 100 -3.42 -29.07 -5.80
C ASN A 100 -2.40 -28.24 -6.60
N GLY A 101 -1.58 -27.39 -5.96
CA GLY A 101 -0.41 -26.75 -6.56
C GLY A 101 -0.55 -26.39 -8.05
N LEU A 102 -1.52 -25.51 -8.38
CA LEU A 102 -1.78 -24.94 -9.71
C LEU A 102 -1.37 -25.80 -10.93
N GLU A 103 -2.19 -26.78 -11.30
CA GLU A 103 -2.44 -27.01 -12.73
C GLU A 103 -3.54 -26.03 -13.19
N ASN A 104 -3.09 -24.96 -13.85
CA ASN A 104 -3.84 -23.96 -14.64
C ASN A 104 -4.25 -22.65 -13.93
N PRO A 105 -3.56 -21.53 -14.22
CA PRO A 105 -4.09 -20.20 -13.98
C PRO A 105 -5.09 -19.84 -15.10
N LEU A 106 -6.27 -19.34 -14.71
CA LEU A 106 -7.15 -18.56 -15.60
C LEU A 106 -6.61 -17.14 -15.80
#